data_AF-A0A7C5LR44-F1
#
_entry.id   AF-A0A7C5LR44-F1
#
_cell.length_a   1.000
_cell.length_b   1.000
_cell.length_c   1.000
_cell.angle_alpha   90.00
_cell.angle_beta   90.00
_cell.angle_gamma   90.00
#
_symmetry.space_group_name_H-M   'P 1'
#
loop_
_entity.id
_entity.type
_entity.pdbx_description
1 polymer ?
#
loop_
_entity_poly.entity_id
_entity_poly.type
_entity_poly.pdbx_seq_one_letter_code
_entity_poly.pdbx_strand_id
1 'polypeptide(L)'
;AVYAELHSNFPEVVRDGFAARVWIVSPTTCMATLNTMRAILKDARMREQAGAIRRELALLHGDVERLGARVGHLDKHFQMAAKDITEIKISAEKAGKRARRLDAFDFEEVPGEAPADVVPLVKPQDD
;
A
#
# COMPACT_ATOMS: atom_id res chain seq x y z
N ALA A 1 63.79 19.11 2.71
CA ALA A 1 65.12 19.44 2.15
C ALA A 1 65.16 19.13 0.66
N VAL A 2 65.19 17.85 0.25
CA VAL A 2 65.33 17.42 -1.17
C VAL A 2 64.35 18.07 -2.15
N TYR A 3 63.04 18.09 -1.87
CA TYR A 3 62.05 18.71 -2.76
C TYR A 3 62.32 20.20 -3.05
N ALA A 4 62.66 20.96 -2.02
CA ALA A 4 62.93 22.39 -2.12
C ALA A 4 64.25 22.65 -2.85
N GLU A 5 65.27 21.83 -2.57
CA GLU A 5 66.56 21.89 -3.25
C GLU A 5 66.42 21.59 -4.76
N LEU A 6 65.57 20.63 -5.12
CA LEU A 6 65.31 20.26 -6.51
C LEU A 6 64.60 21.39 -7.28
N HIS A 7 63.66 22.08 -6.64
CA HIS A 7 62.99 23.25 -7.24
C HIS A 7 63.90 24.47 -7.34
N SER A 8 64.84 24.64 -6.40
CA SER A 8 65.76 25.78 -6.40
C SER A 8 66.94 25.61 -7.36
N ASN A 9 67.49 24.39 -7.46
CA ASN A 9 68.74 24.14 -8.18
C ASN A 9 68.55 23.46 -9.54
N PHE A 10 67.41 22.79 -9.78
CA PHE A 10 67.13 22.03 -11.00
C PHE A 10 65.72 22.32 -11.59
N PRO A 11 65.33 23.58 -11.80
CA PRO A 11 63.99 23.95 -12.28
C PRO A 11 63.68 23.41 -13.68
N GLU A 12 64.68 23.19 -14.54
CA GLU A 12 64.53 22.58 -15.85
C GLU A 12 64.03 21.14 -15.78
N VAL A 13 64.57 20.33 -14.85
CA VAL A 13 64.12 18.95 -14.62
C VAL A 13 62.67 18.92 -14.14
N VAL A 14 62.30 19.86 -13.24
CA VAL A 14 60.92 20.00 -12.78
C VAL A 14 60.00 20.29 -13.97
N ARG A 15 60.38 21.26 -14.82
CA ARG A 15 59.59 21.64 -16.01
C ARG A 15 59.46 20.50 -17.01
N ASP A 16 60.53 19.75 -17.25
CA ASP A 16 60.51 18.59 -18.15
C ASP A 16 59.60 17.49 -17.58
N GLY A 17 59.61 17.30 -16.25
CA GLY A 17 58.66 16.45 -15.55
C GLY A 17 57.20 16.85 -15.81
N PHE A 18 56.87 18.14 -15.67
CA PHE A 18 55.53 18.65 -16.00
C PHE A 18 55.15 18.38 -17.46
N ALA A 19 56.07 18.59 -18.40
CA ALA A 19 55.84 18.29 -19.82
C ALA A 19 55.59 16.78 -20.06
N ALA A 20 56.27 15.92 -19.30
CA ALA A 20 56.08 14.47 -19.30
C ALA A 20 54.88 13.99 -18.45
N ARG A 21 54.05 14.90 -17.90
CA ARG A 21 52.91 14.60 -17.02
C ARG A 21 53.32 13.91 -15.71
N VAL A 22 54.53 14.15 -15.23
CA VAL A 22 55.09 13.69 -13.96
C VAL A 22 55.23 14.88 -13.02
N TRP A 23 54.41 14.90 -11.96
CA TRP A 23 54.48 15.95 -10.94
C TRP A 23 55.44 15.55 -9.83
N ILE A 24 56.51 16.33 -9.66
CA ILE A 24 57.40 16.22 -8.51
C ILE A 24 56.72 16.91 -7.33
N VAL A 25 56.56 16.21 -6.21
CA VAL A 25 55.81 16.68 -5.04
C VAL A 25 56.58 16.43 -3.75
N SER A 26 56.35 17.26 -2.74
CA SER A 26 56.79 16.98 -1.38
C SER A 26 55.91 15.90 -0.74
N PRO A 27 56.36 15.22 0.34
CA PRO A 27 55.52 14.29 1.08
C PRO A 27 54.16 14.90 1.49
N THR A 28 54.14 16.15 1.95
CA THR A 28 52.91 16.82 2.35
C THR A 28 51.99 17.12 1.16
N THR A 29 52.54 17.59 0.04
CA THR A 29 51.76 17.85 -1.18
C THR A 29 51.19 16.57 -1.76
N CYS A 30 51.99 15.50 -1.81
CA CYS A 30 51.54 14.17 -2.23
C CYS A 30 50.38 13.68 -1.35
N MET A 31 50.54 13.74 -0.03
CA MET A 31 49.51 13.34 0.91
C MET A 31 48.24 14.18 0.77
N ALA A 32 48.38 15.50 0.55
CA ALA A 32 47.23 16.37 0.29
C ALA A 32 46.50 15.96 -0.99
N THR A 33 47.22 15.75 -2.09
CA THR A 33 46.64 15.31 -3.37
C THR A 33 45.92 13.96 -3.22
N LEU A 34 46.54 12.99 -2.54
CA LEU A 34 45.94 11.67 -2.30
C LEU A 34 44.67 11.77 -1.44
N ASN A 35 44.67 12.61 -0.41
CA ASN A 35 43.49 12.83 0.42
C ASN A 35 42.34 13.48 -0.37
N THR A 36 42.64 14.47 -1.20
CA THR A 36 41.64 15.10 -2.09
C THR A 36 41.09 14.08 -3.09
N MET A 37 41.96 13.28 -3.73
CA MET A 37 41.53 12.21 -4.64
C MET A 37 40.64 11.19 -3.92
N ARG A 38 41.01 10.77 -2.70
CA ARG A 38 40.20 9.86 -1.88
C ARG A 38 38.81 10.42 -1.58
N ALA A 39 38.73 11.72 -1.24
CA ALA A 39 37.44 12.38 -0.99
C ALA A 39 36.57 12.40 -2.26
N ILE A 40 37.15 12.77 -3.41
CA ILE A 40 36.44 12.80 -4.69
C ILE A 40 35.94 11.40 -5.09
N LEU A 41 36.77 10.36 -4.96
CA LEU A 41 36.39 8.99 -5.30
C LEU A 41 35.28 8.45 -4.38
N LYS A 42 35.31 8.80 -3.08
CA LYS A 42 34.24 8.45 -2.14
C LYS A 42 32.93 9.13 -2.52
N ASP A 43 32.98 10.41 -2.86
CA ASP A 43 31.80 11.19 -3.26
C ASP A 43 31.19 10.70 -4.57
N ALA A 44 32.02 10.29 -5.54
CA ALA A 44 31.56 9.69 -6.79
C ALA A 44 30.79 8.39 -6.54
N ARG A 45 31.34 7.49 -5.71
CA ARG A 45 30.70 6.22 -5.33
C ARG A 45 29.40 6.45 -4.55
N MET A 46 29.37 7.43 -3.62
CA MET A 46 28.15 7.78 -2.89
C MET A 46 27.06 8.34 -3.81
N ARG A 47 27.41 9.18 -4.80
CA ARG A 47 26.44 9.71 -5.78
C ARG A 47 25.79 8.62 -6.62
N GLU A 48 26.56 7.63 -7.05
CA GLU A 48 26.04 6.49 -7.83
C GLU A 48 25.02 5.68 -7.01
N GLN A 49 25.34 5.38 -5.75
CA GLN A 49 24.45 4.67 -4.84
C GLN A 49 23.20 5.47 -4.49
N ALA A 50 23.32 6.79 -4.31
CA ALA A 50 22.16 7.65 -4.08
C ALA A 50 21.16 7.62 -5.26
N GLY A 51 21.65 7.43 -6.50
CA GLY A 51 20.79 7.21 -7.67
C GLY A 51 20.01 5.90 -7.60
N ALA A 52 20.65 4.82 -7.15
CA ALA A 52 20.00 3.52 -6.96
C ALA A 52 18.92 3.58 -5.87
N ILE A 53 19.24 4.17 -4.71
CA ILE A 53 18.29 4.36 -3.60
C ILE A 53 17.07 5.17 -4.04
N ARG A 54 17.26 6.26 -4.80
CA ARG A 54 16.14 7.07 -5.32
C ARG A 54 15.23 6.27 -6.25
N ARG A 55 15.77 5.40 -7.10
CA ARG A 55 14.96 4.53 -7.96
C ARG A 55 14.11 3.56 -7.15
N GLU A 56 14.69 2.92 -6.14
CA GLU A 56 13.94 2.00 -5.29
C GLU A 56 12.86 2.70 -4.46
N LEU A 57 13.15 3.90 -3.95
CA LEU A 57 12.13 4.73 -3.29
C LEU A 57 10.97 5.07 -4.22
N ALA A 58 11.23 5.34 -5.51
CA ALA A 58 10.19 5.60 -6.48
C ALA A 58 9.33 4.36 -6.78
N LEU A 59 9.95 3.18 -6.89
CA LEU A 59 9.24 1.90 -7.04
C LEU A 59 8.35 1.62 -5.81
N LEU A 60 8.92 1.76 -4.61
CA LEU A 60 8.21 1.59 -3.35
C LEU A 60 7.03 2.56 -3.23
N HIS A 61 7.20 3.82 -3.63
CA HIS A 61 6.11 4.80 -3.64
C HIS A 61 4.94 4.33 -4.51
N GLY A 62 5.23 3.84 -5.71
CA GLY A 62 4.20 3.28 -6.59
C GLY A 62 3.51 2.05 -6.02
N ASP A 63 4.20 1.20 -5.26
CA ASP A 63 3.60 0.08 -4.55
C ASP A 63 2.64 0.55 -3.44
N VAL A 64 3.04 1.56 -2.66
CA VAL A 64 2.21 2.14 -1.59
C VAL A 64 0.95 2.79 -2.17
N GLU A 65 1.05 3.50 -3.30
CA GLU A 65 -0.10 4.09 -3.98
C GLU A 65 -1.09 3.02 -4.45
N ARG A 66 -0.59 1.95 -5.09
CA ARG A 66 -1.42 0.80 -5.50
C ARG A 66 -2.09 0.12 -4.31
N LEU A 67 -1.37 -0.02 -3.20
CA LEU A 67 -1.93 -0.58 -1.96
C LEU A 67 -3.05 0.31 -1.43
N GLY A 68 -2.86 1.63 -1.38
CA GLY A 68 -3.88 2.59 -0.96
C GLY A 68 -5.15 2.49 -1.80
N ALA A 69 -5.03 2.40 -3.12
CA ALA A 69 -6.17 2.22 -4.02
C ALA A 69 -6.93 0.90 -3.75
N ARG A 70 -6.20 -0.21 -3.54
CA ARG A 70 -6.81 -1.52 -3.23
C ARG A 70 -7.54 -1.51 -1.89
N VAL A 71 -6.94 -0.91 -0.86
CA VAL A 71 -7.57 -0.75 0.46
C VAL A 71 -8.81 0.14 0.35
N GLY A 72 -8.76 1.21 -0.43
CA GLY A 72 -9.93 2.06 -0.69
C GLY A 72 -11.08 1.32 -1.40
N HIS A 73 -10.77 0.41 -2.33
CA HIS A 73 -11.80 -0.48 -2.90
C HIS A 73 -12.36 -1.44 -1.85
N LEU A 74 -11.50 -2.04 -1.03
CA LEU A 74 -11.92 -2.96 0.02
C LEU A 74 -12.86 -2.27 1.04
N ASP A 75 -12.53 -1.05 1.46
CA ASP A 75 -13.36 -0.27 2.39
C ASP A 75 -14.78 -0.03 1.85
N LYS A 76 -14.91 0.34 0.57
CA LYS A 76 -16.23 0.48 -0.09
C LYS A 76 -17.03 -0.82 -0.04
N HIS A 77 -16.40 -1.96 -0.33
CA HIS A 77 -17.06 -3.26 -0.26
C HIS A 77 -17.50 -3.62 1.17
N PHE A 78 -16.68 -3.29 2.18
CA PHE A 78 -17.04 -3.51 3.58
C PHE A 78 -18.22 -2.63 4.02
N GLN A 79 -18.27 -1.38 3.59
CA GLN A 79 -19.40 -0.49 3.88
C GLN A 79 -20.70 -1.02 3.26
N MET A 80 -20.63 -1.53 2.03
CA MET A 80 -21.77 -2.20 1.39
C MET A 80 -22.22 -3.43 2.20
N ALA A 81 -21.29 -4.32 2.53
CA ALA A 81 -21.60 -5.52 3.30
C ALA A 81 -22.19 -5.19 4.69
N ALA A 82 -21.68 -4.16 5.37
CA ALA A 82 -22.21 -3.70 6.65
C ALA A 82 -23.66 -3.20 6.55
N LYS A 83 -23.97 -2.49 5.46
CA LYS A 83 -25.34 -2.06 5.17
C LYS A 83 -26.25 -3.26 4.93
N ASP A 84 -25.81 -4.21 4.11
CA ASP A 84 -26.58 -5.43 3.80
C ASP A 84 -26.88 -6.24 5.08
N ILE A 85 -25.90 -6.38 5.98
CA ILE A 85 -26.08 -7.03 7.28
C ILE A 85 -27.15 -6.33 8.11
N THR A 86 -27.17 -4.99 8.09
CA THR A 86 -28.16 -4.20 8.82
C THR A 86 -29.57 -4.42 8.26
N GLU A 87 -29.72 -4.45 6.93
CA GLU A 87 -31.00 -4.72 6.26
C GLU A 87 -31.51 -6.14 6.53
N ILE A 88 -30.61 -7.13 6.54
CA ILE A 88 -30.92 -8.52 6.91
C ILE A 88 -31.41 -8.57 8.36
N LYS A 89 -30.73 -7.91 9.29
CA LYS A 89 -31.13 -7.88 10.71
C LYS A 89 -32.52 -7.30 10.90
N ILE A 90 -32.84 -6.19 10.23
CA ILE A 90 -34.19 -5.58 10.27
C ILE A 90 -35.24 -6.58 9.77
N SER A 91 -34.95 -7.27 8.68
CA SER A 91 -35.87 -8.24 8.07
C SER A 91 -36.07 -9.46 8.98
N ALA A 92 -35.00 -9.97 9.58
CA ALA A 92 -35.05 -11.07 10.54
C ALA A 92 -35.86 -10.70 11.80
N GLU A 93 -35.71 -9.49 12.34
CA GLU A 93 -36.52 -9.01 13.47
C GLU A 93 -38.01 -8.93 13.13
N LYS A 94 -38.35 -8.41 11.93
CA LYS A 94 -39.74 -8.35 11.45
C LYS A 94 -40.33 -9.75 11.29
N ALA A 95 -39.59 -10.67 10.66
CA ALA A 95 -40.01 -12.06 10.49
C ALA A 95 -40.22 -12.75 11.84
N GLY A 96 -39.30 -12.57 12.79
CA GLY A 96 -39.43 -13.12 14.14
C GLY A 96 -40.63 -12.58 14.91
N LYS A 97 -40.95 -11.28 14.78
CA LYS A 97 -42.19 -10.70 15.35
C LYS A 97 -43.44 -11.31 14.73
N ARG A 98 -43.45 -11.53 13.41
CA ARG A 98 -44.58 -12.14 12.70
C ARG A 98 -44.76 -13.62 13.09
N ALA A 99 -43.69 -14.38 13.21
CA ALA A 99 -43.71 -15.78 13.65
C ALA A 99 -44.33 -15.90 15.06
N ARG A 100 -43.87 -15.10 16.03
CA ARG A 100 -44.46 -15.09 17.38
C ARG A 100 -45.95 -14.76 17.41
N ARG A 101 -46.40 -13.89 16.50
CA ARG A 101 -47.81 -13.49 16.40
C ARG A 101 -48.67 -14.61 15.79
N LEU A 102 -48.12 -15.37 14.84
CA LEU A 102 -48.76 -16.57 14.29
C LEU A 102 -48.85 -17.68 15.33
N ASP A 103 -47.75 -17.94 16.06
CA ASP A 103 -47.75 -18.90 17.17
C ASP A 103 -48.81 -18.54 18.22
N ALA A 104 -48.98 -17.26 18.56
CA ALA A 104 -50.00 -16.81 19.50
C ALA A 104 -51.45 -16.96 18.96
N PHE A 105 -51.65 -16.83 17.65
CA PHE A 105 -52.97 -16.93 17.02
C PHE A 105 -53.47 -18.39 16.98
N ASP A 106 -52.56 -19.35 16.83
CA ASP A 106 -52.85 -20.79 16.85
C ASP A 106 -53.35 -21.28 18.23
N PHE A 107 -53.25 -20.45 19.28
CA PHE A 107 -53.79 -20.74 20.62
C PHE A 107 -55.06 -19.94 20.99
N GLU A 108 -55.46 -18.92 20.21
CA GLU A 108 -56.64 -18.08 20.53
C GLU A 108 -57.90 -18.34 19.65
N GLU A 109 -57.84 -19.17 18.60
CA GLU A 109 -59.02 -19.70 17.86
C GLU A 109 -59.06 -21.23 18.07
N VAL A 110 -60.04 -21.92 18.68
CA VAL A 110 -61.48 -21.67 18.86
C VAL A 110 -61.98 -22.39 20.14
N PRO A 111 -62.58 -21.70 21.13
CA PRO A 111 -63.52 -22.32 22.07
C PRO A 111 -64.90 -22.39 21.39
N GLY A 112 -65.26 -23.60 20.96
CA GLY A 112 -66.63 -24.08 20.71
C GLY A 112 -67.60 -23.17 19.95
N GLU A 113 -67.80 -23.45 18.66
CA GLU A 113 -69.11 -23.23 18.04
C GLU A 113 -69.50 -24.44 17.19
N ALA A 114 -70.64 -25.03 17.53
CA ALA A 114 -71.25 -26.19 16.90
C ALA A 114 -71.83 -25.82 15.51
N PRO A 115 -72.14 -26.80 14.63
CA PRO A 115 -72.13 -26.60 13.19
C PRO A 115 -73.34 -25.79 12.69
N ALA A 116 -73.09 -24.77 11.86
CA ALA A 116 -74.13 -24.06 11.12
C ALA A 116 -74.46 -24.81 9.81
N ASP A 117 -75.76 -25.03 9.62
CA ASP A 117 -76.47 -25.63 8.49
C ASP A 117 -75.73 -25.73 7.13
N VAL A 118 -75.51 -26.97 6.70
CA VAL A 118 -75.23 -27.32 5.31
C VAL A 118 -76.53 -27.39 4.51
N VAL A 119 -76.76 -26.41 3.65
CA VAL A 119 -77.90 -26.38 2.72
C VAL A 119 -77.69 -27.40 1.59
N PRO A 120 -78.65 -28.31 1.29
CA PRO A 120 -78.46 -29.31 0.25
C PRO A 120 -78.69 -28.74 -1.16
N LEU A 121 -77.79 -29.07 -2.08
CA LEU A 121 -77.88 -28.74 -3.51
C LEU A 121 -79.02 -29.52 -4.18
N VAL A 122 -79.97 -28.78 -4.77
CA VAL A 122 -81.06 -29.31 -5.60
C VAL A 122 -80.46 -29.91 -6.89
N LYS A 123 -80.79 -31.16 -7.20
CA LYS A 123 -80.42 -31.79 -8.48
C LYS A 123 -81.28 -31.22 -9.62
N PRO A 124 -80.71 -31.01 -10.82
CA PRO A 124 -81.49 -30.55 -11.96
C PRO A 124 -82.44 -31.66 -12.42
N GLN A 125 -83.66 -31.25 -12.73
CA GLN A 125 -84.74 -32.10 -13.24
C GLN A 125 -84.60 -32.14 -14.77
N ASP A 126 -84.38 -33.34 -15.30
CA ASP A 126 -84.28 -33.59 -16.74
C ASP A 126 -85.69 -33.57 -17.37
N ASP A 127 -85.89 -32.75 -18.40
CA ASP A 127 -86.99 -32.81 -19.38
C ASP A 127 -86.43 -33.33 -20.72
#